data_AF-A0A852VAR4-F1
#
_entry.id   AF-A0A852VAR4-F1
#
_cell.length_a   1.000
_cell.length_b   1.000
_cell.length_c   1.000
_cell.angle_alpha   90.00
_cell.angle_beta   90.00
_cell.angle_gamma   90.00
#
_symmetry.space_group_name_H-M   'P 1'
#
loop_
_entity.id
_entity.type
_entity.pdbx_description
1 polymer ?
#
loop_
_entity_poly.entity_id
_entity_poly.type
_entity_poly.pdbx_seq_one_letter_code
_entity_poly.pdbx_strand_id
1 'polypeptide(L)'
;MKTAICRHIKTNGRRCKSPSLGLSAFCYFHSRLLRRHRTLLETAPTLPPNQPNNSLSANGLPPYLPEALPLELDLPPLEDVESIQVSISLLVAALARNRIDSKRAAILLYGLQLASTNARSVTIEPSAASIVRTLARTKSGRDLAVDPSPR
;
A
#
# COMPACT_ATOMS: atom_id res chain seq x y z
N MET A 1 0.91 31.31 -14.21
CA MET A 1 0.42 30.00 -14.68
C MET A 1 -0.08 29.21 -13.47
N LYS A 2 -1.32 28.70 -13.50
CA LYS A 2 -1.81 27.79 -12.45
C LYS A 2 -1.08 26.44 -12.59
N THR A 3 -0.30 26.07 -11.58
CA THR A 3 0.36 24.76 -11.53
C THR A 3 -0.65 23.71 -11.09
N ALA A 4 -0.87 22.67 -11.90
CA ALA A 4 -1.72 21.55 -11.52
C ALA A 4 -1.11 20.79 -10.34
N ILE A 5 -1.96 20.32 -9.42
CA ILE A 5 -1.54 19.62 -8.20
C ILE A 5 -1.89 18.13 -8.25
N CYS A 6 -1.00 17.31 -7.70
CA CYS A 6 -1.15 15.88 -7.55
C CYS A 6 -2.54 15.52 -6.98
N ARG A 7 -3.22 14.60 -7.65
CA ARG A 7 -4.57 14.10 -7.33
C ARG A 7 -4.55 12.90 -6.39
N HIS A 8 -3.38 12.43 -5.96
CA HIS A 8 -3.25 11.35 -4.98
C HIS A 8 -3.88 11.73 -3.64
N ILE A 9 -4.62 10.78 -3.08
CA ILE A 9 -5.24 10.87 -1.76
C ILE A 9 -4.48 9.91 -0.85
N LYS A 10 -3.92 10.47 0.21
CA LYS A 10 -3.21 9.73 1.25
C LYS A 10 -4.15 8.90 2.11
N THR A 11 -3.62 8.04 2.98
CA THR A 11 -4.43 7.18 3.86
C THR A 11 -5.32 8.02 4.80
N ASN A 12 -4.85 9.21 5.19
CA ASN A 12 -5.62 10.16 5.99
C ASN A 12 -6.65 11.00 5.20
N GLY A 13 -6.93 10.67 3.94
CA GLY A 13 -7.92 11.38 3.12
C GLY A 13 -7.46 12.77 2.62
N ARG A 14 -6.24 13.18 2.94
CA ARG A 14 -5.68 14.45 2.45
C ARG A 14 -5.12 14.29 1.05
N ARG A 15 -5.21 15.37 0.28
CA ARG A 15 -4.52 15.45 -1.01
C ARG A 15 -3.02 15.64 -0.80
N CYS A 16 -2.20 15.07 -1.68
CA CYS A 16 -0.74 15.21 -1.67
C CYS A 16 -0.26 16.68 -1.77
N LYS A 17 -0.97 17.52 -2.54
CA LYS A 17 -0.68 18.94 -2.81
C LYS A 17 0.64 19.26 -3.55
N SER A 18 1.55 18.31 -3.78
CA SER A 18 2.73 18.55 -4.62
C SER A 18 2.35 18.85 -6.08
N PRO A 19 3.16 19.61 -6.83
CA PRO A 19 2.96 19.83 -8.26
C PRO A 19 2.86 18.50 -9.02
N SER A 20 1.89 18.38 -9.90
CA SER A 20 1.78 17.22 -10.78
C SER A 20 2.80 17.34 -11.93
N LEU A 21 3.25 16.19 -12.46
CA LEU A 21 4.02 16.20 -13.71
C LEU A 21 3.09 16.67 -14.85
N GLY A 22 3.65 17.32 -15.87
CA GLY A 22 2.88 18.08 -16.87
C GLY A 22 1.74 17.33 -17.58
N LEU A 23 1.84 15.99 -17.71
CA LEU A 23 0.82 15.13 -18.32
C LEU A 23 0.25 14.08 -17.36
N SER A 24 0.57 14.17 -16.07
CA SER A 24 0.21 13.17 -15.05
C SER A 24 -0.77 13.76 -14.04
N ALA A 25 -1.67 12.92 -13.55
CA ALA A 25 -2.46 13.22 -12.36
C ALA A 25 -1.60 13.22 -11.07
N PHE A 26 -0.35 12.76 -11.13
CA PHE A 26 0.51 12.50 -9.98
C PHE A 26 1.77 13.38 -9.98
N CYS A 27 2.31 13.67 -8.80
CA CYS A 27 3.63 14.26 -8.65
C CYS A 27 4.74 13.25 -8.98
N TYR A 28 5.99 13.69 -8.96
CA TYR A 28 7.15 12.82 -9.19
C TYR A 28 7.19 11.63 -8.24
N PHE A 29 6.99 11.88 -6.94
CA PHE A 29 6.98 10.84 -5.90
C PHE A 29 5.89 9.80 -6.15
N HIS A 30 4.63 10.23 -6.28
CA HIS A 30 3.50 9.30 -6.48
C HIS A 30 3.51 8.60 -7.83
N SER A 31 4.05 9.22 -8.89
CA SER A 31 4.24 8.54 -10.17
C SER A 31 5.21 7.36 -10.07
N ARG A 32 6.27 7.49 -9.27
CA ARG A 32 7.25 6.42 -9.06
C ARG A 32 6.79 5.38 -8.05
N LEU A 33 6.14 5.82 -6.97
CA LEU A 33 5.57 4.93 -5.96
C LEU A 33 4.54 3.98 -6.60
N LEU A 34 3.64 4.53 -7.43
CA LEU A 34 2.66 3.74 -8.16
C LEU A 34 3.31 2.71 -9.09
N ARG A 35 4.35 3.12 -9.83
CA ARG A 35 5.10 2.20 -10.72
C ARG A 35 5.72 1.06 -9.92
N ARG A 36 6.34 1.34 -8.77
CA ARG A 36 6.97 0.32 -7.93
C ARG A 36 5.96 -0.66 -7.35
N HIS A 37 4.86 -0.17 -6.76
CA HIS A 37 3.82 -1.05 -6.24
C HIS A 37 3.19 -1.91 -7.33
N ARG A 38 2.95 -1.32 -8.52
CA ARG A 38 2.44 -2.07 -9.67
C ARG A 38 3.41 -3.17 -10.12
N THR A 39 4.70 -2.85 -10.23
CA THR A 39 5.71 -3.86 -10.59
C THR A 39 5.74 -4.99 -9.57
N LEU A 40 5.74 -4.69 -8.26
CA LEU A 40 5.74 -5.73 -7.23
C LEU A 40 4.54 -6.66 -7.33
N LEU A 41 3.34 -6.13 -7.55
CA LEU A 41 2.12 -6.92 -7.76
C LEU A 41 2.15 -7.74 -9.06
N GLU A 42 2.66 -7.17 -10.16
CA GLU A 42 2.75 -7.84 -11.46
C GLU A 42 3.85 -8.93 -11.49
N THR A 43 4.90 -8.78 -10.68
CA THR A 43 5.99 -9.78 -10.55
C THR A 43 5.80 -10.74 -9.37
N ALA A 44 4.72 -10.60 -8.60
CA ALA A 44 4.40 -11.56 -7.55
C ALA A 44 4.23 -12.95 -8.19
N PRO A 45 4.80 -14.03 -7.61
CA PRO A 45 4.68 -15.36 -8.17
C PRO A 45 3.20 -15.72 -8.29
N THR A 46 2.71 -15.82 -9.52
CA THR A 46 1.36 -16.32 -9.80
C THR A 46 1.32 -17.77 -9.34
N LEU A 47 0.44 -18.11 -8.39
CA LEU A 47 0.11 -19.50 -8.14
C LEU A 47 -0.35 -20.13 -9.46
N PRO A 48 0.17 -21.31 -9.87
CA PRO A 48 -0.19 -21.91 -11.14
C PRO A 48 -1.70 -22.21 -11.16
N PRO A 49 -2.42 -21.86 -12.24
CA PRO A 49 -3.83 -22.17 -12.34
C PRO A 49 -3.98 -23.68 -12.57
N ASN A 50 -4.77 -24.34 -11.73
CA ASN A 50 -5.17 -25.75 -11.83
C ASN A 50 -4.04 -26.80 -11.75
N GLN A 51 -3.74 -27.29 -10.55
CA GLN A 51 -3.42 -28.73 -10.42
C GLN A 51 -4.74 -29.50 -10.41
N PRO A 52 -4.97 -30.47 -11.32
CA PRO A 52 -6.16 -31.31 -11.26
C PRO A 52 -6.13 -32.13 -9.98
N ASN A 53 -7.23 -32.06 -9.24
CA ASN A 53 -7.45 -32.78 -7.99
C ASN A 53 -7.48 -34.30 -8.22
N ASN A 54 -6.34 -34.97 -8.33
CA ASN A 54 -6.26 -36.41 -8.06
C ASN A 54 -4.83 -36.95 -7.99
N SER A 55 -4.32 -37.12 -6.77
CA SER A 55 -3.72 -38.40 -6.37
C SER A 55 -3.62 -38.41 -4.84
N LEU A 56 -4.49 -39.19 -4.21
CA LEU A 56 -4.40 -39.54 -2.79
C LEU A 56 -3.03 -40.18 -2.53
N SER A 57 -2.24 -39.57 -1.64
CA SER A 57 -1.02 -40.19 -1.09
C SER A 57 -1.42 -41.26 -0.09
N ALA A 58 -0.78 -42.43 -0.16
CA ALA A 58 -1.04 -43.61 0.68
C ALA A 58 -0.90 -43.36 2.20
N ASN A 59 -0.37 -42.20 2.61
CA ASN A 59 -0.19 -41.82 4.02
C ASN A 59 -1.10 -40.67 4.47
N GLY A 60 -2.12 -40.27 3.70
CA GLY A 60 -3.08 -39.23 4.11
C GLY A 60 -2.50 -37.81 4.25
N LEU A 61 -1.20 -37.60 3.95
CA LEU A 61 -0.58 -36.28 3.85
C LEU A 61 -0.37 -35.89 2.37
N PRO A 62 -0.78 -34.67 1.95
CA PRO A 62 -0.45 -34.14 0.63
C PRO A 62 1.08 -34.12 0.40
N PRO A 63 1.60 -34.62 -0.75
CA PRO A 63 3.03 -34.60 -1.08
C PRO A 63 3.63 -33.20 -1.29
N TYR A 64 2.81 -32.15 -1.23
CA TYR A 64 3.22 -30.77 -1.41
C TYR A 64 2.36 -29.89 -0.52
N LEU A 65 2.71 -29.80 0.77
CA LEU A 65 2.54 -28.52 1.43
C LEU A 65 3.65 -27.64 0.85
N PRO A 66 3.35 -26.61 0.02
CA PRO A 66 4.39 -25.66 -0.33
C PRO A 66 4.97 -25.14 0.98
N GLU A 67 6.28 -25.30 1.13
CA GLU A 67 7.10 -24.64 2.15
C GLU A 67 6.52 -23.23 2.36
N ALA A 68 5.83 -23.03 3.49
CA ALA A 68 4.99 -21.87 3.83
C ALA A 68 4.77 -20.84 2.71
N LEU A 69 3.56 -20.81 2.10
CA LEU A 69 3.15 -19.71 1.21
C LEU A 69 3.66 -18.38 1.79
N PRO A 70 4.46 -17.59 1.05
CA PRO A 70 5.06 -16.38 1.58
C PRO A 70 3.97 -15.52 2.19
N LEU A 71 4.13 -15.13 3.47
CA LEU A 71 3.21 -14.20 4.10
C LEU A 71 3.24 -12.89 3.30
N GLU A 72 2.20 -12.66 2.51
CA GLU A 72 2.00 -11.43 1.77
C GLU A 72 1.26 -10.45 2.69
N LEU A 73 2.03 -9.59 3.35
CA LEU A 73 1.48 -8.45 4.07
C LEU A 73 1.23 -7.34 3.06
N ASP A 74 -0.04 -7.14 2.69
CA ASP A 74 -0.46 -6.00 1.88
C ASP A 74 -0.42 -4.71 2.71
N LEU A 75 0.78 -4.16 2.84
CA LEU A 75 1.00 -2.93 3.59
C LEU A 75 0.66 -1.72 2.70
N PRO A 76 -0.08 -0.73 3.22
CA PRO A 76 -0.27 0.52 2.51
C PRO A 76 1.08 1.24 2.35
N PRO A 77 1.20 2.16 1.38
CA PRO A 77 2.38 2.99 1.28
C PRO A 77 2.56 3.83 2.55
N LEU A 78 3.77 3.81 3.13
CA LEU A 78 4.12 4.46 4.39
C LEU A 78 4.38 5.97 4.23
N GLU A 79 3.39 6.72 3.74
CA GLU A 79 3.53 8.12 3.35
C GLU A 79 2.91 9.14 4.34
N ASP A 80 2.25 8.64 5.39
CA ASP A 80 1.64 9.39 6.48
C ASP A 80 1.53 8.55 7.76
N VAL A 81 1.27 9.19 8.91
CA VAL A 81 1.21 8.52 10.21
C VAL A 81 0.09 7.47 10.23
N GLU A 82 -1.06 7.77 9.63
CA GLU A 82 -2.21 6.87 9.58
C GLU A 82 -1.89 5.58 8.79
N SER A 83 -1.19 5.67 7.67
CA SER A 83 -0.70 4.53 6.89
C SER A 83 0.28 3.64 7.68
N ILE A 84 1.11 4.26 8.52
CA ILE A 84 2.05 3.55 9.39
C ILE A 84 1.27 2.84 10.51
N GLN A 85 0.27 3.49 11.11
CA GLN A 85 -0.59 2.87 12.14
C GLN A 85 -1.39 1.68 11.57
N VAL A 86 -1.92 1.79 10.35
CA VAL A 86 -2.56 0.66 9.65
C VAL A 86 -1.56 -0.48 9.47
N SER A 87 -0.33 -0.18 9.05
CA SER A 87 0.72 -1.19 8.87
C SER A 87 1.11 -1.89 10.17
N ILE A 88 1.23 -1.14 11.28
CA ILE A 88 1.47 -1.73 12.61
C ILE A 88 0.33 -2.67 12.98
N SER A 89 -0.91 -2.25 12.75
CA SER A 89 -2.11 -3.06 13.07
C SER A 89 -2.13 -4.37 12.29
N LEU A 90 -1.82 -4.35 10.99
CA LEU A 90 -1.73 -5.55 10.16
C LEU A 90 -0.62 -6.49 10.66
N LEU A 91 0.52 -5.93 11.08
CA LEU A 91 1.65 -6.72 11.55
C LEU A 91 1.38 -7.39 12.91
N VAL A 92 0.77 -6.65 13.84
CA VAL A 92 0.33 -7.18 15.15
C VAL A 92 -0.70 -8.30 14.94
N ALA A 93 -1.64 -8.09 14.02
CA ALA A 93 -2.66 -9.09 13.69
C ALA A 93 -2.08 -10.35 13.02
N ALA A 94 -1.00 -10.23 12.25
CA ALA A 94 -0.26 -11.35 11.69
C ALA A 94 0.54 -12.11 12.77
N LEU A 95 1.17 -11.40 13.69
CA LEU A 95 1.91 -12.00 14.82
C LEU A 95 0.96 -12.77 15.75
N ALA A 96 -0.18 -12.18 16.10
CA ALA A 96 -1.20 -12.82 16.94
C ALA A 96 -1.77 -14.10 16.32
N ARG A 97 -1.80 -14.19 14.99
CA ARG A 97 -2.24 -15.38 14.23
C ARG A 97 -1.11 -16.33 13.89
N ASN A 98 0.08 -16.13 14.46
CA ASN A 98 1.30 -16.90 14.19
C ASN A 98 1.63 -17.04 12.69
N ARG A 99 1.31 -16.00 11.92
CA ARG A 99 1.55 -15.93 10.47
C ARG A 99 2.96 -15.45 10.13
N ILE A 100 3.61 -14.76 11.08
CA ILE A 100 4.97 -14.25 11.02
C ILE A 100 5.69 -14.63 12.31
N ASP A 101 6.97 -14.99 12.21
CA ASP A 101 7.78 -15.22 13.40
C ASP A 101 8.18 -13.91 14.09
N SER A 102 8.45 -14.01 15.39
CA SER A 102 8.76 -12.88 16.25
C SER A 102 9.98 -12.09 15.78
N LYS A 103 10.97 -12.74 15.17
CA LYS A 103 12.22 -12.08 14.73
C LYS A 103 11.96 -11.22 13.49
N ARG A 104 11.24 -11.74 12.50
CA ARG A 104 10.82 -10.95 11.33
C ARG A 104 9.87 -9.83 11.75
N ALA A 105 8.93 -10.10 12.65
CA ALA A 105 8.02 -9.09 13.17
C ALA A 105 8.77 -7.94 13.86
N ALA A 106 9.78 -8.25 14.68
CA ALA A 106 10.60 -7.24 15.35
C ALA A 106 11.32 -6.31 14.36
N ILE A 107 11.92 -6.87 13.29
CA ILE A 107 12.59 -6.08 12.25
C ILE A 107 11.61 -5.14 11.54
N LEU A 108 10.41 -5.64 11.21
CA LEU A 108 9.40 -4.85 10.51
C LEU A 108 8.80 -3.77 11.42
N LEU A 109 8.51 -4.08 12.69
CA LEU A 109 8.06 -3.09 13.68
C LEU A 109 9.10 -1.99 13.87
N TYR A 110 10.39 -2.33 13.91
CA TYR A 110 11.47 -1.35 13.98
C TYR A 110 11.50 -0.43 12.75
N GLY A 111 11.33 -0.99 11.54
CA GLY A 111 11.19 -0.20 10.32
C GLY A 111 9.99 0.76 10.36
N LEU A 112 8.85 0.31 10.90
CA LEU A 112 7.65 1.15 11.07
C LEU A 112 7.83 2.24 12.13
N GLN A 113 8.58 1.96 13.20
CA GLN A 113 8.95 2.98 14.19
C GLN A 113 9.81 4.09 13.56
N LEU A 114 10.79 3.72 12.73
CA LEU A 114 11.59 4.70 11.98
C LEU A 114 10.72 5.53 11.03
N ALA A 115 9.78 4.87 10.33
CA ALA A 115 8.81 5.55 9.48
C ALA A 115 7.94 6.55 10.28
N SER A 116 7.48 6.17 11.47
CA SER A 116 6.68 7.02 12.37
C SER A 116 7.47 8.25 12.83
N THR A 117 8.73 8.06 13.19
CA THR A 117 9.63 9.17 13.57
C THR A 117 9.84 10.13 12.39
N ASN A 118 10.05 9.61 11.18
CA ASN A 118 10.18 10.44 9.98
C ASN A 118 8.88 11.19 9.65
N ALA A 119 7.73 10.55 9.84
CA ALA A 119 6.42 11.16 9.59
C ALA A 119 6.11 12.31 10.56
N ARG A 120 6.63 12.31 11.78
CA ARG A 120 6.48 13.42 12.75
C ARG A 120 7.17 14.71 12.30
N SER A 121 8.29 14.61 11.61
CA SER A 121 9.00 15.77 11.05
C SER A 121 8.29 16.36 9.82
N VAL A 122 7.30 15.65 9.27
CA VAL A 122 6.41 16.15 8.23
C VAL A 122 5.22 16.80 8.91
N THR A 123 5.32 18.09 9.22
CA THR A 123 4.24 18.83 9.90
C THR A 123 2.99 18.87 9.02
N ILE A 124 1.89 18.34 9.54
CA ILE A 124 0.61 18.26 8.86
C ILE A 124 -0.48 18.73 9.84
N GLU A 125 -0.72 20.04 9.89
CA GLU A 125 -1.93 20.57 10.55
C GLU A 125 -3.15 20.32 9.63
N PRO A 126 -4.20 19.64 10.10
CA PRO A 126 -5.44 19.45 9.36
C PRO A 126 -6.35 20.67 9.41
N SER A 127 -6.39 21.41 8.30
CA SER A 127 -7.53 22.27 7.99
C SER A 127 -8.57 21.50 7.19
N ALA A 128 -9.85 21.74 7.47
CA ALA A 128 -10.98 21.13 6.76
C ALA A 128 -10.92 21.35 5.23
N ALA A 129 -10.26 22.43 4.80
CA ALA A 129 -10.02 22.74 3.38
C ALA A 129 -9.03 21.80 2.69
N SER A 130 -8.22 21.05 3.45
CA SER A 130 -7.20 20.14 2.91
C SER A 130 -7.67 18.70 2.70
N ILE A 131 -8.84 18.37 3.24
CA ILE A 131 -9.45 17.04 3.19
C ILE A 131 -10.25 16.92 1.89
N VAL A 132 -10.05 15.82 1.16
CA VAL A 132 -10.78 15.56 -0.09
C VAL A 132 -12.19 15.08 0.25
N ARG A 133 -13.21 15.82 -0.21
CA ARG A 133 -14.63 15.49 0.01
C ARG A 133 -15.29 14.84 -1.21
N THR A 134 -14.67 14.95 -2.39
CA THR A 134 -15.21 14.44 -3.66
C THR A 134 -14.14 13.65 -4.40
N LEU A 135 -14.50 12.45 -4.86
CA LEU A 135 -13.61 11.50 -5.53
C LEU A 135 -13.95 11.40 -7.01
N ALA A 136 -12.92 11.22 -7.83
CA ALA A 136 -13.00 10.82 -9.23
C ALA A 136 -12.35 9.45 -9.39
N ARG A 137 -13.10 8.45 -9.86
CA ARG A 137 -12.59 7.08 -10.00
C ARG A 137 -12.07 6.84 -11.42
N THR A 138 -10.86 6.28 -11.54
CA THR A 138 -10.30 5.91 -12.84
C THR A 138 -10.93 4.63 -13.38
N LYS A 139 -10.79 4.37 -14.69
CA LYS A 139 -11.17 3.08 -15.30
C LYS A 139 -10.48 1.87 -14.65
N SER A 140 -9.34 2.07 -14.01
CA SER A 140 -8.62 1.04 -13.25
C SER A 140 -9.10 0.91 -11.79
N GLY A 141 -10.22 1.51 -11.42
CA GLY A 141 -10.81 1.44 -10.08
C GLY A 141 -10.11 2.25 -8.99
N ARG A 142 -9.17 3.16 -9.32
CA ARG A 142 -8.44 3.98 -8.33
C ARG A 142 -9.17 5.29 -8.06
N ASP A 143 -9.26 5.68 -6.79
CA ASP A 143 -9.83 6.94 -6.38
C ASP A 143 -8.80 8.08 -6.43
N LEU A 144 -9.18 9.19 -7.07
CA LEU A 144 -8.37 10.38 -7.23
C LEU A 144 -9.14 11.60 -6.74
N ALA A 145 -8.46 12.59 -6.20
CA ALA A 145 -9.07 13.88 -5.93
C ALA A 145 -9.53 14.52 -7.25
N VAL A 146 -10.71 15.17 -7.26
CA VAL A 146 -11.22 15.93 -8.42
C VAL A 146 -10.24 17.06 -8.77
N ASP A 147 -10.08 17.37 -10.05
CA ASP A 147 -9.25 18.50 -10.46
C ASP A 147 -9.92 19.83 -10.07
N PRO A 148 -9.30 20.67 -9.21
CA PRO A 148 -9.89 21.94 -8.78
C PRO A 148 -9.79 23.03 -9.86
N SER A 149 -9.15 22.77 -11.00
CA SER A 149 -9.09 23.70 -12.13
C SER A 149 -9.19 22.93 -13.44
N PRO A 150 -10.41 22.56 -13.88
CA PRO A 150 -10.61 22.09 -15.23
C PRO A 150 -10.12 23.20 -16.18
N ARG A 151 -9.26 22.84 -17.13
CA ARG A 151 -8.87 23.76 -18.21
C ARG A 151 -10.07 24.14 -19.05
#